data_AF-H2MEE3-F1
#
_entry.id   AF-H2MEE3-F1
#
_cell.length_a   1.000
_cell.length_b   1.000
_cell.length_c   1.000
_cell.angle_alpha   90.00
_cell.angle_beta   90.00
_cell.angle_gamma   90.00
#
_symmetry.space_group_name_H-M   'P 1'
#
loop_
_entity.id
_entity.type
_entity.pdbx_description
1 polymer ?
#
loop_
_entity_poly.entity_id
_entity_poly.type
_entity_poly.pdbx_seq_one_letter_code
_entity_poly.pdbx_strand_id
1 'polypeptide(L)'
;MKKDGMLENLNPELFIDVIKPKYDGIVHLDRVTRRSCPDLSYFVAFSSVSCGRGNAGQSNYGYANSAMERVCEKRRFDGLPALAVQWGAIGDVGVVLETMGSNDTVIGGTLPQRITSCLEVLDQFLCQQQPVMSSFVKTRNMELLNADSSLADLGLDSLMGVEVRQTLERNYNIQMSMREIRQLTINKLRELASGKPDGSKDGPAATKKDGASSAEKLDVNQLLVDPDGPTLVPLNQVQSQERPLFLVHPIEGSIAALQTLASKLSIPCFGLQCTNAAPLDSIPALAAFYVRSVLQVQDCGPFRIAGYSFGACVAFEMCSQVEALGHSVETLFLLDGSHSYVAAYTQSYRAKLTPGSESEAETEALCAFIQQFTDIQYNKLVESLLSLPDLEARVDTAVNLITSSLQNMKPDFLRFAASSFYKKLKAADAYVPLSKYRGKAVLLRARTSSEYEQNLGPDYRLSEVCDGPVSVQVVDGDHRTFLQGGGADAISSIIQRSLSEPKMNGHVRLPPGPVPGQPSAHHL
;
A
#
# COMPACT_ATOMS: atom_id res chain seq x y z
N MET A 1 -1.67 -40.43 7.11
CA MET A 1 -1.32 -39.41 8.13
C MET A 1 -0.64 -38.26 7.42
N LYS A 2 -1.00 -37.02 7.78
CA LYS A 2 -0.42 -35.80 7.22
C LYS A 2 1.11 -35.85 7.38
N LYS A 3 1.86 -35.82 6.28
CA LYS A 3 3.33 -35.73 6.28
C LYS A 3 3.71 -34.27 6.08
N ASP A 4 3.30 -33.44 7.03
CA ASP A 4 3.52 -32.00 6.97
C ASP A 4 5.01 -31.72 7.18
N GLY A 5 5.54 -30.77 6.42
CA GLY A 5 6.94 -30.39 6.43
C GLY A 5 7.19 -29.17 5.54
N MET A 6 8.19 -28.38 5.91
CA MET A 6 8.66 -27.28 5.05
C MET A 6 9.08 -27.86 3.69
N LEU A 7 8.91 -27.08 2.62
CA LEU A 7 9.11 -27.58 1.25
C LEU A 7 10.51 -28.18 1.06
N GLU A 8 11.55 -27.59 1.65
CA GLU A 8 12.92 -28.14 1.62
C GLU A 8 13.08 -29.52 2.27
N ASN A 9 12.17 -29.91 3.15
CA ASN A 9 12.18 -31.17 3.89
C ASN A 9 11.24 -32.22 3.30
N LEU A 10 10.53 -31.89 2.21
CA LEU A 10 9.66 -32.81 1.50
C LEU A 10 10.39 -33.43 0.32
N ASN A 11 10.19 -34.73 0.12
CA ASN A 11 10.67 -35.45 -1.06
C ASN A 11 9.49 -35.94 -1.93
N PRO A 12 9.73 -36.35 -3.19
CA PRO A 12 8.67 -36.80 -4.09
C PRO A 12 7.81 -37.93 -3.51
N GLU A 13 8.39 -38.85 -2.76
CA GLU A 13 7.70 -39.98 -2.14
C GLU A 13 6.66 -39.50 -1.11
N LEU A 14 7.02 -38.54 -0.26
CA LEU A 14 6.13 -37.93 0.73
C LEU A 14 4.98 -37.15 0.06
N PHE A 15 5.23 -36.50 -1.07
CA PHE A 15 4.16 -35.88 -1.86
C PHE A 15 3.21 -36.94 -2.39
N ILE A 16 3.73 -37.96 -3.06
CA ILE A 16 2.94 -39.07 -3.62
C ILE A 16 2.06 -39.71 -2.53
N ASP A 17 2.62 -39.99 -1.36
CA ASP A 17 1.90 -40.64 -0.27
C ASP A 17 0.75 -39.79 0.32
N VAL A 18 0.91 -38.46 0.36
CA VAL A 18 -0.14 -37.53 0.81
C VAL A 18 -1.20 -37.31 -0.28
N ILE A 19 -0.79 -37.31 -1.54
CA ILE A 19 -1.66 -37.04 -2.70
C ILE A 19 -2.59 -38.21 -3.00
N LYS A 20 -2.06 -39.45 -3.00
CA LYS A 20 -2.78 -40.69 -3.31
C LYS A 20 -4.24 -40.73 -2.81
N PRO A 21 -4.53 -40.56 -1.51
CA PRO A 21 -5.90 -40.71 -1.00
C PRO A 21 -6.89 -39.66 -1.54
N LYS A 22 -6.43 -38.44 -1.85
CA LYS A 22 -7.30 -37.35 -2.33
C LYS A 22 -7.40 -37.34 -3.84
N TYR A 23 -6.26 -37.37 -4.52
CA TYR A 23 -6.21 -37.26 -5.97
C TYR A 23 -6.57 -38.59 -6.65
N ASP A 24 -5.89 -39.68 -6.33
CA ASP A 24 -6.21 -40.96 -6.96
C ASP A 24 -7.62 -41.39 -6.53
N GLY A 25 -7.97 -41.21 -5.26
CA GLY A 25 -9.31 -41.48 -4.76
C GLY A 25 -10.41 -40.81 -5.59
N ILE A 26 -10.32 -39.50 -5.80
CA ILE A 26 -11.34 -38.77 -6.55
C ILE A 26 -11.32 -39.11 -8.04
N VAL A 27 -10.16 -39.35 -8.65
CA VAL A 27 -10.04 -39.72 -10.07
C VAL A 27 -10.71 -41.07 -10.32
N HIS A 28 -10.51 -42.04 -9.42
CA HIS A 28 -11.16 -43.34 -9.51
C HIS A 28 -12.68 -43.23 -9.28
N LEU A 29 -13.11 -42.45 -8.29
CA LEU A 29 -14.54 -42.21 -8.05
C LEU A 29 -15.20 -41.51 -9.23
N ASP A 30 -14.57 -40.50 -9.84
CA ASP A 30 -15.07 -39.83 -11.04
C ASP A 30 -15.25 -40.82 -12.20
N ARG A 31 -14.21 -41.63 -12.48
CA ARG A 31 -14.24 -42.64 -13.54
C ARG A 31 -15.33 -43.70 -13.32
N VAL A 32 -15.47 -44.23 -12.11
CA VAL A 32 -16.46 -45.27 -11.80
C VAL A 32 -17.88 -44.70 -11.82
N THR A 33 -18.12 -43.57 -11.16
CA THR A 33 -19.46 -42.97 -11.11
C THR A 33 -19.96 -42.55 -12.48
N ARG A 34 -19.10 -42.06 -13.38
CA ARG A 34 -19.46 -41.76 -14.78
C ARG A 34 -20.00 -42.97 -15.53
N ARG A 35 -19.53 -44.18 -15.20
CA ARG A 35 -19.92 -45.42 -15.89
C ARG A 35 -21.05 -46.15 -15.18
N SER A 36 -21.00 -46.21 -13.85
CA SER A 36 -21.86 -47.06 -13.03
C SER A 36 -23.01 -46.32 -12.37
N CYS A 37 -22.99 -44.99 -12.34
CA CYS A 37 -24.01 -44.16 -11.70
C CYS A 37 -24.33 -42.91 -12.57
N PRO A 38 -24.87 -43.09 -13.79
CA PRO A 38 -25.13 -41.97 -14.71
C PRO A 38 -26.12 -40.94 -14.13
N ASP A 39 -27.06 -41.38 -13.29
CA ASP A 39 -28.08 -40.53 -12.66
C ASP A 39 -27.70 -40.06 -11.25
N LEU A 40 -26.40 -40.07 -10.91
CA LEU A 40 -25.92 -39.64 -9.60
C LEU A 40 -26.37 -38.21 -9.31
N SER A 41 -27.17 -38.00 -8.26
CA SER A 41 -27.70 -36.67 -7.93
C SER A 41 -26.62 -35.74 -7.36
N TYR A 42 -25.70 -36.28 -6.57
CA TYR A 42 -24.66 -35.49 -5.90
C TYR A 42 -23.32 -36.22 -5.91
N PHE A 43 -22.27 -35.47 -6.24
CA PHE A 43 -20.88 -35.91 -6.10
C PHE A 43 -20.18 -34.86 -5.23
N VAL A 44 -19.95 -35.19 -3.95
CA VAL A 44 -19.43 -34.23 -2.98
C VAL A 44 -18.06 -34.69 -2.49
N ALA A 45 -17.06 -33.83 -2.67
CA ALA A 45 -15.69 -34.03 -2.22
C ALA A 45 -15.38 -33.09 -1.04
N PHE A 46 -14.80 -33.62 0.03
CA PHE A 46 -14.40 -32.81 1.18
C PHE A 46 -12.96 -32.36 1.00
N SER A 47 -12.79 -31.09 0.66
CA SER A 47 -11.52 -30.36 0.57
C SER A 47 -11.21 -29.64 1.88
N SER A 48 -10.21 -28.77 1.87
CA SER A 48 -9.72 -28.02 3.04
C SER A 48 -9.51 -26.55 2.70
N VAL A 49 -9.83 -25.65 3.63
CA VAL A 49 -9.51 -24.21 3.51
C VAL A 49 -8.02 -23.93 3.31
N SER A 50 -7.15 -24.88 3.69
CA SER A 50 -5.71 -24.79 3.45
C SER A 50 -5.34 -24.67 1.97
N CYS A 51 -6.23 -25.03 1.04
CA CYS A 51 -5.99 -24.89 -0.40
C CYS A 51 -6.01 -23.43 -0.87
N GLY A 52 -6.96 -22.65 -0.37
CA GLY A 52 -7.08 -21.23 -0.73
C GLY A 52 -6.26 -20.31 0.17
N ARG A 53 -6.20 -20.62 1.47
CA ARG A 53 -5.51 -19.77 2.46
C ARG A 53 -4.02 -20.10 2.62
N GLY A 54 -3.61 -21.32 2.29
CA GLY A 54 -2.30 -21.84 2.65
C GLY A 54 -2.18 -22.19 4.14
N ASN A 55 -1.26 -23.09 4.47
CA ASN A 55 -0.84 -23.36 5.84
C ASN A 55 0.63 -23.79 5.84
N ALA A 56 1.40 -23.33 6.83
CA ALA A 56 2.83 -23.60 6.89
C ALA A 56 3.11 -25.10 6.98
N GLY A 57 4.04 -25.59 6.15
CA GLY A 57 4.39 -27.01 6.10
C GLY A 57 3.35 -27.92 5.42
N GLN A 58 2.27 -27.38 4.85
CA GLN A 58 1.19 -28.17 4.24
C GLN A 58 1.14 -28.07 2.72
N SER A 59 2.28 -27.85 2.05
CA SER A 59 2.33 -27.72 0.59
C SER A 59 1.81 -28.97 -0.15
N ASN A 60 2.21 -30.17 0.31
CA ASN A 60 1.71 -31.44 -0.23
C ASN A 60 0.22 -31.68 0.06
N TYR A 61 -0.26 -31.32 1.24
CA TYR A 61 -1.67 -31.44 1.62
C TYR A 61 -2.57 -30.44 0.87
N GLY A 62 -2.13 -29.20 0.72
CA GLY A 62 -2.79 -28.17 -0.07
C GLY A 62 -2.89 -28.57 -1.54
N TYR A 63 -1.80 -29.08 -2.12
CA TYR A 63 -1.78 -29.63 -3.48
C TYR A 63 -2.78 -30.79 -3.63
N ALA A 64 -2.76 -31.77 -2.73
CA ALA A 64 -3.63 -32.96 -2.81
C ALA A 64 -5.13 -32.60 -2.86
N ASN A 65 -5.55 -31.66 -2.01
CA ASN A 65 -6.93 -31.21 -1.95
C ASN A 65 -7.28 -30.29 -3.14
N SER A 66 -6.38 -29.40 -3.58
CA SER A 66 -6.58 -28.54 -4.75
C SER A 66 -6.69 -29.36 -6.05
N ALA A 67 -5.88 -30.41 -6.20
CA ALA A 67 -5.96 -31.32 -7.33
C ALA A 67 -7.32 -32.03 -7.40
N MET A 68 -7.90 -32.39 -6.25
CA MET A 68 -9.24 -32.94 -6.16
C MET A 68 -10.34 -31.93 -6.52
N GLU A 69 -10.17 -30.66 -6.17
CA GLU A 69 -11.07 -29.58 -6.60
C GLU A 69 -11.10 -29.43 -8.13
N ARG A 70 -9.94 -29.55 -8.80
CA ARG A 70 -9.87 -29.49 -10.28
C ARG A 70 -10.68 -30.61 -10.94
N VAL A 71 -10.75 -31.79 -10.33
CA VAL A 71 -11.61 -32.89 -10.81
C VAL A 71 -13.09 -32.52 -10.70
N CYS A 72 -13.50 -31.87 -9.61
CA CYS A 72 -14.87 -31.39 -9.44
C CYS A 72 -15.21 -30.26 -10.43
N GLU A 73 -14.30 -29.32 -10.66
CA GLU A 73 -14.45 -28.28 -11.69
C GLU A 73 -14.62 -28.89 -13.08
N LYS A 74 -13.78 -29.86 -13.45
CA LYS A 74 -13.88 -30.54 -14.74
C LYS A 74 -15.18 -31.32 -14.87
N ARG A 75 -15.62 -31.98 -13.80
CA ARG A 75 -16.89 -32.72 -13.78
C ARG A 75 -18.10 -31.79 -13.97
N ARG A 76 -18.11 -30.61 -13.33
CA ARG A 76 -19.12 -29.56 -13.59
C ARG A 76 -19.07 -29.04 -15.01
N PHE A 77 -17.87 -28.80 -15.56
CA PHE A 77 -17.69 -28.40 -16.96
C PHE A 77 -18.29 -29.44 -17.93
N ASP A 78 -18.19 -30.73 -17.60
CA ASP A 78 -18.78 -31.82 -18.39
C ASP A 78 -20.29 -32.01 -18.16
N GLY A 79 -20.95 -31.10 -17.42
CA GLY A 79 -22.39 -31.15 -17.14
C GLY A 79 -22.80 -32.16 -16.06
N LEU A 80 -21.84 -32.74 -15.34
CA LEU A 80 -22.09 -33.70 -14.27
C LEU A 80 -22.07 -33.02 -12.90
N PRO A 81 -22.83 -33.51 -11.90
CA PRO A 81 -22.82 -32.92 -10.57
C PRO A 81 -21.45 -33.12 -9.93
N ALA A 82 -20.93 -32.05 -9.30
CA ALA A 82 -19.76 -32.07 -8.45
C ALA A 82 -19.72 -30.87 -7.50
N LEU A 83 -19.29 -31.08 -6.27
CA LEU A 83 -19.07 -30.03 -5.28
C LEU A 83 -17.86 -30.41 -4.44
N ALA A 84 -16.81 -29.59 -4.47
CA ALA A 84 -15.73 -29.67 -3.51
C ALA A 84 -15.95 -28.62 -2.42
N VAL A 85 -16.00 -29.04 -1.16
CA VAL A 85 -16.16 -28.11 -0.03
C VAL A 85 -14.85 -27.98 0.73
N GLN A 86 -14.29 -26.78 0.74
CA GLN A 86 -13.13 -26.39 1.54
C GLN A 86 -13.58 -26.16 2.98
N TRP A 87 -13.51 -27.21 3.79
CA TRP A 87 -13.87 -27.14 5.20
C TRP A 87 -12.75 -26.55 6.04
N GLY A 88 -13.12 -25.73 7.02
CA GLY A 88 -12.27 -25.35 8.14
C GLY A 88 -12.00 -26.50 9.10
N ALA A 89 -11.53 -26.20 10.31
CA ALA A 89 -11.53 -27.17 11.39
C ALA A 89 -12.98 -27.64 11.63
N ILE A 90 -13.18 -28.95 11.76
CA ILE A 90 -14.49 -29.54 12.08
C ILE A 90 -14.41 -30.05 13.53
N GLY A 91 -15.42 -29.70 14.32
CA GLY A 91 -15.62 -30.19 15.68
C GLY A 91 -16.44 -31.48 15.72
N ASP A 92 -16.66 -32.01 16.91
CA ASP A 92 -17.42 -33.24 17.22
C ASP A 92 -16.81 -34.57 16.69
N VAL A 93 -15.91 -34.56 15.68
CA VAL A 93 -15.18 -35.74 15.17
C VAL A 93 -13.78 -35.38 14.59
N GLY A 94 -12.90 -36.37 14.43
CA GLY A 94 -11.64 -36.25 13.68
C GLY A 94 -10.43 -35.71 14.45
N VAL A 95 -9.38 -35.35 13.71
CA VAL A 95 -8.03 -35.05 14.25
C VAL A 95 -8.03 -33.97 15.34
N VAL A 96 -8.92 -32.98 15.25
CA VAL A 96 -9.02 -31.87 16.21
C VAL A 96 -9.47 -32.39 17.58
N LEU A 97 -10.46 -33.27 17.61
CA LEU A 97 -10.99 -33.85 18.83
C LEU A 97 -10.06 -34.90 19.43
N GLU A 98 -9.43 -35.71 18.56
CA GLU A 98 -8.48 -36.76 18.96
C GLU A 98 -7.15 -36.21 19.50
N THR A 99 -6.73 -35.02 19.07
CA THR A 99 -5.40 -34.46 19.41
C THR A 99 -5.48 -33.26 20.36
N MET A 100 -6.61 -32.54 20.43
CA MET A 100 -6.70 -31.24 21.13
C MET A 100 -7.91 -31.08 22.06
N GLY A 101 -8.71 -32.14 22.26
CA GLY A 101 -9.58 -32.32 23.45
C GLY A 101 -10.85 -31.47 23.59
N SER A 102 -11.05 -30.38 22.84
CA SER A 102 -12.27 -29.55 22.94
C SER A 102 -12.72 -28.95 21.61
N ASN A 103 -14.03 -28.75 21.45
CA ASN A 103 -14.66 -28.04 20.33
C ASN A 103 -14.42 -26.54 20.35
N ASP A 104 -13.90 -26.00 21.46
CA ASP A 104 -13.60 -24.58 21.60
C ASP A 104 -12.15 -24.25 21.23
N THR A 105 -11.33 -25.25 20.91
CA THR A 105 -9.91 -25.06 20.59
C THR A 105 -9.75 -24.38 19.23
N VAL A 106 -9.26 -23.14 19.22
CA VAL A 106 -9.00 -22.39 17.99
C VAL A 106 -7.79 -22.96 17.23
N ILE A 107 -7.95 -23.22 15.92
CA ILE A 107 -6.91 -23.72 15.03
C ILE A 107 -6.79 -22.78 13.83
N GLY A 108 -5.60 -22.22 13.58
CA GLY A 108 -5.39 -21.33 12.43
C GLY A 108 -6.27 -20.07 12.43
N GLY A 109 -6.70 -19.60 13.62
CA GLY A 109 -7.66 -18.49 13.76
C GLY A 109 -9.11 -18.86 13.43
N THR A 110 -9.43 -20.15 13.33
CA THR A 110 -10.79 -20.66 13.10
C THR A 110 -11.26 -21.53 14.27
N LEU A 111 -12.56 -21.49 14.56
CA LEU A 111 -13.19 -22.41 15.50
C LEU A 111 -13.57 -23.71 14.78
N PRO A 112 -13.47 -24.86 15.45
CA PRO A 112 -14.03 -26.11 14.98
C PRO A 112 -15.52 -25.94 14.72
N GLN A 113 -15.92 -26.05 13.45
CA GLN A 113 -17.31 -25.98 13.05
C GLN A 113 -18.01 -27.27 13.50
N ARG A 114 -19.10 -27.14 14.25
CA ARG A 114 -19.92 -28.27 14.73
C ARG A 114 -20.51 -29.03 13.54
N ILE A 115 -20.65 -30.34 13.64
CA ILE A 115 -21.18 -31.18 12.53
C ILE A 115 -22.57 -30.70 12.09
N THR A 116 -23.43 -30.30 13.03
CA THR A 116 -24.76 -29.77 12.71
C THR A 116 -24.68 -28.55 11.81
N SER A 117 -23.73 -27.64 12.08
CA SER A 117 -23.48 -26.47 11.24
C SER A 117 -22.88 -26.85 9.89
N CYS A 118 -21.97 -27.83 9.83
CA CYS A 118 -21.45 -28.33 8.55
C CYS A 118 -22.57 -28.91 7.67
N LEU A 119 -23.52 -29.66 8.26
CA LEU A 119 -24.66 -30.23 7.54
C LEU A 119 -25.62 -29.14 7.05
N GLU A 120 -25.93 -28.14 7.88
CA GLU A 120 -26.76 -26.99 7.46
C GLU A 120 -26.14 -26.22 6.29
N VAL A 121 -24.82 -26.01 6.32
CA VAL A 121 -24.10 -25.35 5.23
C VAL A 121 -24.03 -26.26 3.99
N LEU A 122 -23.87 -27.57 4.18
CA LEU A 122 -23.87 -28.51 3.08
C LEU A 122 -25.19 -28.46 2.32
N ASP A 123 -26.33 -28.42 3.01
CA ASP A 123 -27.65 -28.26 2.37
C ASP A 123 -27.71 -27.02 1.48
N GLN A 124 -27.15 -25.89 1.94
CA GLN A 124 -27.07 -24.66 1.15
C GLN A 124 -26.14 -24.80 -0.06
N PHE A 125 -24.98 -25.46 0.10
CA PHE A 125 -23.99 -25.64 -0.96
C PHE A 125 -24.44 -26.62 -2.04
N LEU A 126 -25.26 -27.62 -1.69
CA LEU A 126 -25.84 -28.55 -2.66
C LEU A 126 -26.77 -27.84 -3.65
N CYS A 127 -27.31 -26.67 -3.31
CA CYS A 127 -28.12 -25.84 -4.18
C CYS A 127 -27.32 -24.86 -5.05
N GLN A 128 -25.99 -24.78 -4.88
CA GLN A 128 -25.14 -23.84 -5.63
C GLN A 128 -24.61 -24.46 -6.94
N GLN A 129 -24.32 -23.61 -7.92
CA GLN A 129 -23.76 -24.04 -9.22
C GLN A 129 -22.23 -24.12 -9.22
N GLN A 130 -21.58 -23.50 -8.24
CA GLN A 130 -20.15 -23.40 -8.15
C GLN A 130 -19.53 -24.75 -7.76
N PRO A 131 -18.49 -25.23 -8.47
CA PRO A 131 -17.85 -26.52 -8.20
C PRO A 131 -17.03 -26.53 -6.90
N VAL A 132 -16.64 -25.38 -6.37
CA VAL A 132 -15.79 -25.25 -5.18
C VAL A 132 -16.37 -24.18 -4.27
N MET A 133 -16.66 -24.56 -3.02
CA MET A 133 -17.22 -23.68 -2.00
C MET A 133 -16.40 -23.79 -0.71
N SER A 134 -16.45 -22.79 0.17
CA SER A 134 -15.67 -22.76 1.42
C SER A 134 -16.54 -22.46 2.63
N SER A 135 -16.33 -23.19 3.72
CA SER A 135 -17.02 -22.96 5.00
C SER A 135 -16.06 -23.15 6.17
N PHE A 136 -15.99 -22.14 7.03
CA PHE A 136 -15.23 -22.15 8.27
C PHE A 136 -15.73 -21.07 9.22
N VAL A 137 -15.58 -21.29 10.52
CA VAL A 137 -15.99 -20.34 11.55
C VAL A 137 -14.78 -19.50 11.95
N LYS A 138 -14.84 -18.19 11.73
CA LYS A 138 -13.80 -17.28 12.23
C LYS A 138 -13.97 -17.08 13.73
N THR A 139 -12.89 -17.21 14.52
CA THR A 139 -12.95 -16.75 15.91
C THR A 139 -12.80 -15.24 15.96
N ARG A 140 -13.56 -14.59 16.85
CA ARG A 140 -13.31 -13.22 17.32
C ARG A 140 -12.96 -13.19 18.80
N ASN A 141 -13.03 -14.34 19.48
CA ASN A 141 -12.76 -14.44 20.90
C ASN A 141 -11.30 -14.89 21.11
N MET A 142 -10.48 -13.96 21.61
CA MET A 142 -9.07 -14.16 21.88
C MET A 142 -8.81 -15.06 23.11
N GLU A 143 -9.82 -15.32 23.93
CA GLU A 143 -9.71 -16.12 25.16
C GLU A 143 -9.72 -17.64 24.91
N LEU A 144 -10.23 -18.08 23.75
CA LEU A 144 -10.32 -19.49 23.36
C LEU A 144 -9.06 -20.02 22.62
N LEU A 145 -8.07 -19.16 22.41
CA LEU A 145 -6.81 -19.53 21.80
C LEU A 145 -5.94 -20.27 22.83
N ASN A 146 -5.37 -21.41 22.44
CA ASN A 146 -4.36 -22.06 23.29
C ASN A 146 -3.15 -21.13 23.42
N ALA A 147 -2.93 -20.62 24.63
CA ALA A 147 -1.96 -19.56 24.85
C ALA A 147 -0.49 -19.99 24.71
N ASP A 148 -0.24 -21.31 24.67
CA ASP A 148 1.08 -21.91 24.46
C ASP A 148 1.34 -22.30 23.00
N SER A 149 0.33 -22.20 22.12
CA SER A 149 0.52 -22.44 20.68
C SER A 149 1.28 -21.28 20.05
N SER A 150 2.19 -21.59 19.12
CA SER A 150 2.96 -20.55 18.43
C SER A 150 2.08 -19.78 17.45
N LEU A 151 2.42 -18.52 17.18
CA LEU A 151 1.68 -17.70 16.22
C LEU A 151 1.68 -18.34 14.82
N ALA A 152 2.76 -19.02 14.43
CA ALA A 152 2.80 -19.78 13.18
C ALA A 152 1.78 -20.92 13.15
N ASP A 153 1.60 -21.65 14.26
CA ASP A 153 0.61 -22.72 14.37
C ASP A 153 -0.84 -22.16 14.39
N LEU A 154 -0.99 -20.92 14.85
CA LEU A 154 -2.24 -20.14 14.79
C LEU A 154 -2.48 -19.51 13.41
N GLY A 155 -1.63 -19.79 12.41
CA GLY A 155 -1.84 -19.42 11.02
C GLY A 155 -1.24 -18.06 10.62
N LEU A 156 -0.21 -17.59 11.35
CA LEU A 156 0.57 -16.41 10.99
C LEU A 156 1.34 -16.67 9.69
N ASP A 157 0.92 -16.00 8.62
CA ASP A 157 1.62 -16.02 7.33
C ASP A 157 2.79 -15.01 7.31
N SER A 158 3.56 -15.01 6.22
CA SER A 158 4.74 -14.16 6.09
C SER A 158 4.42 -12.66 6.12
N LEU A 159 3.21 -12.24 5.72
CA LEU A 159 2.80 -10.84 5.69
C LEU A 159 2.31 -10.40 7.07
N MET A 160 1.43 -11.19 7.69
CA MET A 160 0.98 -10.98 9.07
C MET A 160 2.15 -11.04 10.06
N GLY A 161 3.15 -11.88 9.80
CA GLY A 161 4.35 -11.94 10.62
C GLY A 161 5.19 -10.67 10.55
N VAL A 162 5.18 -9.97 9.40
CA VAL A 162 5.81 -8.65 9.28
C VAL A 162 4.98 -7.61 10.02
N GLU A 163 3.66 -7.67 9.97
CA GLU A 163 2.79 -6.77 10.76
C GLU A 163 2.95 -6.98 12.27
N VAL A 164 3.01 -8.23 12.73
CA VAL A 164 3.28 -8.56 14.14
C VAL A 164 4.68 -8.11 14.52
N ARG A 165 5.68 -8.29 13.66
CA ARG A 165 7.04 -7.75 13.86
C ARG A 165 7.00 -6.25 14.05
N GLN A 166 6.44 -5.55 13.08
CA GLN A 166 6.34 -4.10 13.09
C GLN A 166 5.53 -3.61 14.28
N THR A 167 4.50 -4.33 14.70
CA THR A 167 3.68 -3.98 15.88
C THR A 167 4.47 -4.16 17.18
N LEU A 168 5.21 -5.26 17.33
CA LEU A 168 6.06 -5.49 18.50
C LEU A 168 7.24 -4.52 18.57
N GLU A 169 7.83 -4.20 17.42
CA GLU A 169 8.88 -3.19 17.29
C GLU A 169 8.34 -1.78 17.57
N ARG A 170 7.18 -1.43 17.01
CA ARG A 170 6.58 -0.09 17.09
C ARG A 170 5.94 0.20 18.45
N ASN A 171 5.21 -0.75 19.02
CA ASN A 171 4.37 -0.50 20.20
C ASN A 171 5.01 -0.99 21.51
N TYR A 172 5.92 -1.97 21.43
CA TYR A 172 6.53 -2.59 22.61
C TYR A 172 8.07 -2.58 22.58
N ASN A 173 8.69 -2.02 21.54
CA ASN A 173 10.15 -1.91 21.36
C ASN A 173 10.89 -3.28 21.43
N ILE A 174 10.24 -4.34 20.98
CA ILE A 174 10.79 -5.71 20.98
C ILE A 174 11.15 -6.08 19.54
N GLN A 175 12.44 -6.15 19.26
CA GLN A 175 12.97 -6.61 17.97
C GLN A 175 13.14 -8.13 17.98
N MET A 176 12.48 -8.80 17.03
CA MET A 176 12.53 -10.24 16.88
C MET A 176 12.67 -10.60 15.40
N SER A 177 13.51 -11.58 15.10
CA SER A 177 13.60 -12.15 13.77
C SER A 177 12.26 -12.79 13.38
N MET A 178 12.00 -12.89 12.07
CA MET A 178 10.79 -13.56 11.57
C MET A 178 10.65 -15.00 12.08
N ARG A 179 11.77 -15.67 12.40
CA ARG A 179 11.77 -17.00 13.00
C ARG A 179 11.26 -16.97 14.44
N GLU A 180 11.75 -16.01 15.23
CA GLU A 180 11.33 -15.84 16.63
C GLU A 180 9.88 -15.39 16.73
N ILE A 181 9.41 -14.54 15.81
CA ILE A 181 8.01 -14.09 15.76
C ILE A 181 7.07 -15.24 15.43
N ARG A 182 7.45 -16.09 14.49
CA ARG A 182 6.69 -17.30 14.18
C ARG A 182 6.62 -18.25 15.37
N GLN A 183 7.58 -18.20 16.28
CA GLN A 183 7.63 -19.01 17.51
C GLN A 183 7.05 -18.32 18.75
N LEU A 184 6.58 -17.07 18.64
CA LEU A 184 5.92 -16.38 19.75
C LEU A 184 4.63 -17.09 20.13
N THR A 185 4.30 -17.10 21.41
CA THR A 185 3.03 -17.62 21.92
C THR A 185 2.23 -16.47 22.54
N ILE A 186 0.93 -16.65 22.74
CA ILE A 186 0.10 -15.62 23.38
C ILE A 186 0.56 -15.36 24.82
N ASN A 187 1.03 -16.40 25.53
CA ASN A 187 1.62 -16.24 26.85
C ASN A 187 2.88 -15.37 26.82
N LYS A 188 3.81 -15.62 25.89
CA LYS A 188 4.99 -14.75 25.71
C LYS A 188 4.59 -13.32 25.35
N LEU A 189 3.61 -13.14 24.49
CA LEU A 189 3.10 -11.80 24.15
C LEU A 189 2.49 -11.09 25.37
N ARG A 190 1.76 -11.81 26.24
CA ARG A 190 1.21 -11.28 27.48
C ARG A 190 2.30 -10.91 28.49
N GLU A 191 3.35 -11.74 28.61
CA GLU A 191 4.52 -11.45 29.43
C GLU A 191 5.23 -10.18 28.95
N LEU A 192 5.49 -10.10 27.63
CA LEU A 192 6.08 -8.93 26.98
C LEU A 192 5.22 -7.65 27.18
N ALA A 193 3.89 -7.77 27.16
CA ALA A 193 2.98 -6.66 27.42
C ALA A 193 2.89 -6.26 28.91
N SER A 194 3.20 -7.18 29.83
CA SER A 194 3.09 -6.94 31.29
C SER A 194 4.33 -6.29 31.94
N GLY A 195 5.41 -6.08 31.17
CA GLY A 195 6.55 -5.27 31.59
C GLY A 195 7.37 -5.81 32.77
N LYS A 196 7.24 -7.09 33.15
CA LYS A 196 8.14 -7.70 34.14
C LYS A 196 9.43 -8.18 33.45
N PRO A 197 10.61 -7.65 33.81
CA PRO A 197 11.86 -8.23 33.39
C PRO A 197 12.11 -9.48 34.23
N ASP A 198 12.39 -10.61 33.59
CA ASP A 198 13.11 -11.68 34.30
C ASP A 198 14.28 -12.22 33.49
N GLY A 199 15.43 -12.22 34.16
CA GLY A 199 16.33 -13.35 34.26
C GLY A 199 16.86 -13.96 32.98
N SER A 200 18.08 -13.55 32.62
CA SER A 200 19.05 -14.32 31.86
C SER A 200 18.96 -15.85 32.05
N LYS A 201 18.96 -16.61 30.95
CA LYS A 201 19.72 -17.87 30.85
C LYS A 201 20.38 -18.02 29.49
N ASP A 202 21.70 -18.22 29.57
CA ASP A 202 22.66 -18.42 28.50
C ASP A 202 22.47 -19.68 27.64
N GLY A 203 22.88 -19.55 26.37
CA GLY A 203 23.76 -20.52 25.68
C GLY A 203 23.23 -21.15 24.38
N PRO A 204 24.10 -21.58 23.44
CA PRO A 204 25.45 -21.13 23.11
C PRO A 204 25.61 -20.71 21.62
N ALA A 205 26.72 -20.03 21.35
CA ALA A 205 27.17 -19.59 20.04
C ALA A 205 27.31 -20.73 19.01
N ALA A 206 26.86 -20.48 17.78
CA ALA A 206 27.25 -21.23 16.59
C ALA A 206 27.48 -20.29 15.41
N THR A 207 28.76 -20.00 15.17
CA THR A 207 29.44 -19.83 13.88
C THR A 207 28.81 -18.95 12.79
N LYS A 208 29.53 -17.85 12.51
CA LYS A 208 29.51 -17.09 11.24
C LYS A 208 29.39 -17.99 10.01
N LYS A 209 28.45 -17.66 9.12
CA LYS A 209 28.62 -17.80 7.68
C LYS A 209 28.04 -16.57 7.01
N ASP A 210 28.92 -15.88 6.30
CA ASP A 210 28.60 -14.79 5.39
C ASP A 210 27.53 -15.23 4.38
N GLY A 211 26.52 -14.38 4.23
CA GLY A 211 25.44 -14.51 3.27
C GLY A 211 24.80 -13.15 3.15
N ALA A 212 25.41 -12.29 2.34
CA ALA A 212 24.89 -10.97 2.01
C ALA A 212 23.46 -11.10 1.45
N SER A 213 22.46 -10.75 2.26
CA SER A 213 21.11 -10.47 1.77
C SER A 213 21.04 -8.98 1.44
N SER A 214 21.04 -8.68 0.16
CA SER A 214 20.75 -7.35 -0.39
C SER A 214 19.33 -6.93 -0.01
N ALA A 215 19.19 -6.26 1.14
CA ALA A 215 18.19 -5.20 1.25
C ALA A 215 18.61 -4.14 0.23
N GLU A 216 17.75 -3.83 -0.74
CA GLU A 216 17.96 -2.68 -1.62
C GLU A 216 18.09 -1.44 -0.73
N LYS A 217 19.32 -0.96 -0.54
CA LYS A 217 19.62 0.29 0.15
C LYS A 217 18.89 1.40 -0.58
N LEU A 218 18.13 2.21 0.16
CA LEU A 218 17.66 3.51 -0.29
C LEU A 218 18.82 4.26 -0.97
N ASP A 219 18.65 4.62 -2.25
CA ASP A 219 19.62 5.46 -2.93
C ASP A 219 19.54 6.85 -2.28
N VAL A 220 20.51 7.14 -1.42
CA VAL A 220 20.60 8.37 -0.62
C VAL A 220 20.55 9.62 -1.51
N ASN A 221 20.96 9.50 -2.78
CA ASN A 221 20.85 10.57 -3.76
C ASN A 221 19.41 10.95 -4.13
N GLN A 222 18.44 10.05 -3.92
CA GLN A 222 17.02 10.35 -4.16
C GLN A 222 16.40 11.24 -3.09
N LEU A 223 17.06 11.38 -1.93
CA LEU A 223 16.53 12.12 -0.77
C LEU A 223 17.11 13.54 -0.65
N LEU A 224 18.27 13.81 -1.26
CA LEU A 224 19.00 15.06 -1.08
C LEU A 224 18.88 15.98 -2.29
N VAL A 225 18.91 17.29 -2.01
CA VAL A 225 18.87 18.36 -3.00
C VAL A 225 20.09 19.24 -2.81
N ASP A 226 20.67 19.71 -3.91
CA ASP A 226 21.64 20.81 -3.87
C ASP A 226 20.92 22.11 -3.49
N PRO A 227 21.14 22.66 -2.29
CA PRO A 227 20.40 23.82 -1.80
C PRO A 227 20.65 25.09 -2.63
N ASP A 228 21.78 25.16 -3.35
CA ASP A 228 22.15 26.28 -4.21
C ASP A 228 21.89 25.99 -5.69
N GLY A 229 21.31 24.83 -5.99
CA GLY A 229 20.92 24.42 -7.33
C GLY A 229 19.74 25.21 -7.90
N PRO A 230 19.45 25.05 -9.20
CA PRO A 230 18.27 25.65 -9.82
C PRO A 230 16.98 25.02 -9.27
N THR A 231 15.97 25.85 -8.98
CA THR A 231 14.64 25.36 -8.55
C THR A 231 13.93 24.58 -9.66
N LEU A 232 14.03 25.04 -10.91
CA LEU A 232 13.36 24.43 -12.05
C LEU A 232 14.39 23.73 -12.95
N VAL A 233 14.23 22.43 -13.15
CA VAL A 233 15.22 21.57 -13.82
C VAL A 233 14.56 20.75 -14.93
N PRO A 234 15.13 20.68 -16.14
CA PRO A 234 14.67 19.74 -17.16
C PRO A 234 14.82 18.29 -16.67
N LEU A 235 13.72 17.54 -16.66
CA LEU A 235 13.69 16.13 -16.25
C LEU A 235 13.86 15.17 -17.44
N ASN A 236 13.71 15.64 -18.67
CA ASN A 236 14.00 14.84 -19.86
C ASN A 236 14.61 15.71 -20.97
N GLN A 237 15.09 15.06 -22.02
CA GLN A 237 15.73 15.70 -23.18
C GLN A 237 14.83 15.67 -24.43
N VAL A 238 13.51 15.56 -24.23
CA VAL A 238 12.56 15.46 -25.34
C VAL A 238 12.49 16.79 -26.08
N GLN A 239 12.83 16.78 -27.37
CA GLN A 239 12.66 17.93 -28.25
C GLN A 239 11.28 17.88 -28.89
N SER A 240 10.33 18.63 -28.32
CA SER A 240 8.97 18.74 -28.82
C SER A 240 8.45 20.17 -28.66
N GLN A 241 7.56 20.57 -29.57
CA GLN A 241 6.83 21.84 -29.49
C GLN A 241 5.56 21.73 -28.64
N GLU A 242 5.27 20.54 -28.10
CA GLU A 242 4.19 20.33 -27.13
C GLU A 242 4.43 21.12 -25.85
N ARG A 243 3.34 21.52 -25.18
CA ARG A 243 3.42 22.17 -23.88
C ARG A 243 4.10 21.26 -22.85
N PRO A 244 5.01 21.79 -22.03
CA PRO A 244 5.68 21.02 -21.01
C PRO A 244 4.73 20.52 -19.91
N LEU A 245 5.15 19.45 -19.22
CA LEU A 245 4.60 19.03 -17.94
C LEU A 245 5.53 19.47 -16.81
N PHE A 246 4.98 20.21 -15.84
CA PHE A 246 5.71 20.62 -14.63
C PHE A 246 5.42 19.66 -13.48
N LEU A 247 6.44 19.00 -12.93
CA LEU A 247 6.32 18.02 -11.86
C LEU A 247 6.87 18.57 -10.54
N VAL A 248 6.03 18.59 -9.50
CA VAL A 248 6.37 19.11 -8.17
C VAL A 248 6.90 18.00 -7.27
N HIS A 249 8.02 18.28 -6.60
CA HIS A 249 8.73 17.35 -5.71
C HIS A 249 7.87 16.77 -4.56
N PRO A 250 8.18 15.55 -4.06
CA PRO A 250 7.68 15.02 -2.79
C PRO A 250 8.36 15.68 -1.58
N ILE A 251 8.07 15.22 -0.36
CA ILE A 251 8.46 15.94 0.87
C ILE A 251 9.98 16.06 1.04
N GLU A 252 10.74 15.13 0.50
CA GLU A 252 12.20 15.14 0.45
C GLU A 252 12.72 16.41 -0.26
N GLY A 253 11.96 16.96 -1.22
CA GLY A 253 12.37 18.12 -2.02
C GLY A 253 13.04 17.76 -3.34
N SER A 254 13.51 16.53 -3.47
CA SER A 254 14.23 16.04 -4.65
C SER A 254 13.28 15.57 -5.74
N ILE A 255 13.64 15.86 -6.98
CA ILE A 255 12.90 15.41 -8.18
C ILE A 255 13.41 14.06 -8.72
N ALA A 256 14.39 13.44 -8.06
CA ALA A 256 14.99 12.18 -8.50
C ALA A 256 13.95 11.05 -8.66
N ALA A 257 12.99 10.94 -7.75
CA ALA A 257 11.91 9.95 -7.82
C ALA A 257 11.00 10.13 -9.06
N LEU A 258 10.97 11.33 -9.64
CA LEU A 258 10.16 11.66 -10.82
C LEU A 258 10.90 11.43 -12.13
N GLN A 259 12.23 11.23 -12.08
CA GLN A 259 13.09 11.05 -13.25
C GLN A 259 12.68 9.82 -14.07
N THR A 260 12.36 8.71 -13.41
CA THR A 260 11.92 7.47 -14.07
C THR A 260 10.64 7.70 -14.88
N LEU A 261 9.64 8.36 -14.30
CA LEU A 261 8.41 8.71 -15.00
C LEU A 261 8.65 9.69 -16.14
N ALA A 262 9.39 10.77 -15.89
CA ALA A 262 9.67 11.79 -16.90
C ALA A 262 10.41 11.25 -18.14
N SER A 263 11.28 10.25 -17.93
CA SER A 263 12.00 9.59 -19.04
C SER A 263 11.10 8.80 -19.99
N LYS A 264 9.90 8.40 -19.52
CA LYS A 264 8.90 7.64 -20.29
C LYS A 264 7.87 8.53 -21.00
N LEU A 265 7.90 9.84 -20.78
CA LEU A 265 6.94 10.78 -21.38
C LEU A 265 7.48 11.35 -22.71
N SER A 266 6.58 11.52 -23.69
CA SER A 266 6.90 12.04 -25.03
C SER A 266 6.82 13.58 -25.14
N ILE A 267 6.70 14.28 -24.03
CA ILE A 267 6.61 15.75 -23.95
C ILE A 267 7.73 16.30 -23.06
N PRO A 268 8.11 17.58 -23.21
CA PRO A 268 9.11 18.19 -22.33
C PRO A 268 8.64 18.16 -20.88
N CYS A 269 9.50 17.73 -19.96
CA CYS A 269 9.18 17.64 -18.54
C CYS A 269 10.15 18.50 -17.73
N PHE A 270 9.62 19.29 -16.81
CA PHE A 270 10.41 20.08 -15.87
C PHE A 270 10.06 19.70 -14.44
N GLY A 271 11.07 19.49 -13.60
CA GLY A 271 10.92 19.23 -12.18
C GLY A 271 11.11 20.51 -11.38
N LEU A 272 10.22 20.74 -10.43
CA LEU A 272 10.35 21.76 -9.40
C LEU A 272 10.94 21.09 -8.17
N GLN A 273 12.20 21.37 -7.86
CA GLN A 273 12.88 20.90 -6.64
C GLN A 273 12.93 21.99 -5.57
N CYS A 274 12.98 21.58 -4.31
CA CYS A 274 13.03 22.49 -3.17
C CYS A 274 14.48 22.89 -2.86
N THR A 275 14.84 24.15 -3.08
CA THR A 275 16.18 24.72 -2.80
C THR A 275 16.09 25.85 -1.77
N ASN A 276 17.21 26.48 -1.39
CA ASN A 276 17.20 27.61 -0.43
C ASN A 276 16.32 28.79 -0.87
N ALA A 277 16.06 28.92 -2.18
CA ALA A 277 15.20 29.97 -2.73
C ALA A 277 13.71 29.74 -2.45
N ALA A 278 13.30 28.51 -2.12
CA ALA A 278 11.89 28.15 -1.94
C ALA A 278 11.39 28.57 -0.54
N PRO A 279 10.35 29.42 -0.45
CA PRO A 279 9.75 29.78 0.84
C PRO A 279 8.97 28.59 1.41
N LEU A 280 9.23 28.25 2.67
CA LEU A 280 8.64 27.09 3.37
C LEU A 280 7.75 27.47 4.56
N ASP A 281 7.39 28.75 4.66
CA ASP A 281 6.47 29.29 5.67
C ASP A 281 5.03 28.80 5.48
N SER A 282 4.58 28.59 4.23
CA SER A 282 3.24 28.08 3.93
C SER A 282 3.15 27.45 2.54
N ILE A 283 2.18 26.55 2.31
CA ILE A 283 1.92 25.99 0.98
C ILE A 283 1.56 27.07 -0.05
N PRO A 284 0.71 28.07 0.23
CA PRO A 284 0.45 29.17 -0.71
C PRO A 284 1.69 29.97 -1.09
N ALA A 285 2.61 30.23 -0.16
CA ALA A 285 3.85 30.95 -0.47
C ALA A 285 4.77 30.12 -1.37
N LEU A 286 4.93 28.82 -1.06
CA LEU A 286 5.70 27.87 -1.87
C LEU A 286 5.12 27.75 -3.30
N ALA A 287 3.80 27.60 -3.40
CA ALA A 287 3.10 27.52 -4.67
C ALA A 287 3.25 28.82 -5.48
N ALA A 288 3.11 29.99 -4.86
CA ALA A 288 3.30 31.28 -5.52
C ALA A 288 4.72 31.44 -6.08
N PHE A 289 5.72 30.97 -5.34
CA PHE A 289 7.10 30.94 -5.80
C PHE A 289 7.26 30.02 -7.03
N TYR A 290 6.70 28.82 -7.00
CA TYR A 290 6.76 27.89 -8.13
C TYR A 290 5.97 28.33 -9.34
N VAL A 291 4.81 28.96 -9.17
CA VAL A 291 4.05 29.56 -10.28
C VAL A 291 4.88 30.62 -10.98
N ARG A 292 5.60 31.48 -10.25
CA ARG A 292 6.54 32.45 -10.86
C ARG A 292 7.66 31.76 -11.63
N SER A 293 8.22 30.66 -11.13
CA SER A 293 9.25 29.89 -11.85
C SER A 293 8.71 29.25 -13.13
N VAL A 294 7.49 28.70 -13.09
CA VAL A 294 6.84 28.08 -14.25
C VAL A 294 6.52 29.13 -15.33
N LEU A 295 6.06 30.32 -14.92
CA LEU A 295 5.77 31.42 -15.84
C LEU A 295 7.00 31.95 -16.61
N GLN A 296 8.21 31.71 -16.10
CA GLN A 296 9.45 32.05 -16.83
C GLN A 296 9.72 31.10 -18.01
N VAL A 297 9.16 29.89 -18.00
CA VAL A 297 9.31 28.90 -19.08
C VAL A 297 8.11 28.91 -20.02
N GLN A 298 6.91 29.07 -19.48
CA GLN A 298 5.66 29.17 -20.25
C GLN A 298 4.87 30.38 -19.75
N ASP A 299 4.83 31.45 -20.55
CA ASP A 299 4.26 32.75 -20.19
C ASP A 299 2.71 32.77 -20.20
N CYS A 300 2.08 31.80 -20.86
CA CYS A 300 0.63 31.70 -20.96
C CYS A 300 0.13 30.25 -20.90
N GLY A 301 -1.06 30.07 -20.32
CA GLY A 301 -1.73 28.78 -20.24
C GLY A 301 -2.20 28.24 -21.61
N PRO A 302 -2.73 27.00 -21.64
CA PRO A 302 -3.07 26.22 -20.47
C PRO A 302 -1.85 25.48 -19.88
N PHE A 303 -1.76 25.42 -18.55
CA PHE A 303 -0.66 24.74 -17.85
C PHE A 303 -0.95 23.26 -17.64
N ARG A 304 0.10 22.42 -17.65
CA ARG A 304 0.05 21.00 -17.27
C ARG A 304 0.90 20.83 -16.02
N ILE A 305 0.29 20.50 -14.89
CA ILE A 305 0.98 20.44 -13.60
C ILE A 305 0.72 19.06 -12.98
N ALA A 306 1.78 18.43 -12.48
CA ALA A 306 1.72 17.20 -11.71
C ALA A 306 2.40 17.38 -10.35
N GLY A 307 1.93 16.68 -9.34
CA GLY A 307 2.58 16.67 -8.02
C GLY A 307 2.54 15.28 -7.40
N TYR A 308 3.65 14.87 -6.79
CA TYR A 308 3.77 13.56 -6.13
C TYR A 308 3.77 13.69 -4.61
N SER A 309 2.93 12.91 -3.92
CA SER A 309 2.85 12.89 -2.46
C SER A 309 2.60 14.30 -1.89
N PHE A 310 3.49 14.85 -1.06
CA PHE A 310 3.49 16.26 -0.65
C PHE A 310 3.34 17.24 -1.83
N GLY A 311 4.03 16.97 -2.95
CA GLY A 311 3.96 17.80 -4.15
C GLY A 311 2.57 17.86 -4.76
N ALA A 312 1.69 16.89 -4.51
CA ALA A 312 0.30 16.91 -4.96
C ALA A 312 -0.48 18.04 -4.28
N CYS A 313 -0.23 18.28 -2.99
CA CYS A 313 -0.79 19.40 -2.23
C CYS A 313 -0.31 20.75 -2.79
N VAL A 314 0.98 20.87 -3.09
CA VAL A 314 1.57 22.09 -3.66
C VAL A 314 1.05 22.33 -5.09
N ALA A 315 0.99 21.29 -5.92
CA ALA A 315 0.47 21.35 -7.29
C ALA A 315 -1.00 21.79 -7.33
N PHE A 316 -1.80 21.33 -6.37
CA PHE A 316 -3.19 21.76 -6.22
C PHE A 316 -3.30 23.26 -5.95
N GLU A 317 -2.51 23.77 -5.01
CA GLU A 317 -2.46 25.20 -4.70
C GLU A 317 -1.92 26.02 -5.89
N MET A 318 -0.87 25.54 -6.56
CA MET A 318 -0.35 26.18 -7.78
C MET A 318 -1.43 26.32 -8.84
N CYS A 319 -2.23 25.28 -9.09
CA CYS A 319 -3.31 25.32 -10.06
C CYS A 319 -4.40 26.33 -9.66
N SER A 320 -4.75 26.38 -8.37
CA SER A 320 -5.71 27.37 -7.85
C SER A 320 -5.23 28.80 -8.04
N GLN A 321 -3.94 29.07 -7.81
CA GLN A 321 -3.35 30.38 -8.03
C GLN A 321 -3.21 30.73 -9.52
N VAL A 322 -2.88 29.76 -10.37
CA VAL A 322 -2.84 29.93 -11.84
C VAL A 322 -4.22 30.33 -12.38
N GLU A 323 -5.29 29.70 -11.90
CA GLU A 323 -6.67 30.08 -12.23
C GLU A 323 -7.00 31.50 -11.73
N ALA A 324 -6.58 31.85 -10.51
CA ALA A 324 -6.78 33.19 -9.96
C ALA A 324 -6.03 34.29 -10.74
N LEU A 325 -4.89 33.96 -11.37
CA LEU A 325 -4.14 34.85 -12.27
C LEU A 325 -4.77 34.97 -13.67
N GLY A 326 -5.87 34.25 -13.95
CA GLY A 326 -6.57 34.29 -15.24
C GLY A 326 -6.00 33.35 -16.30
N HIS A 327 -5.07 32.47 -15.93
CA HIS A 327 -4.58 31.41 -16.82
C HIS A 327 -5.43 30.14 -16.66
N SER A 328 -5.48 29.31 -17.70
CA SER A 328 -6.15 28.01 -17.62
C SER A 328 -5.17 26.90 -17.24
N VAL A 329 -5.68 25.83 -16.63
CA VAL A 329 -4.94 24.58 -16.40
C VAL A 329 -5.59 23.50 -17.29
N GLU A 330 -4.78 22.84 -18.13
CA GLU A 330 -5.25 21.77 -19.02
C GLU A 330 -5.61 20.53 -18.22
N THR A 331 -4.71 20.10 -17.32
CA THR A 331 -4.93 18.99 -16.40
C THR A 331 -3.98 19.11 -15.21
N LEU A 332 -4.52 18.89 -14.01
CA LEU A 332 -3.77 18.66 -12.78
C LEU A 332 -3.65 17.15 -12.54
N PHE A 333 -2.43 16.62 -12.49
CA PHE A 333 -2.17 15.22 -12.14
C PHE A 333 -1.70 15.12 -10.69
N LEU A 334 -2.38 14.33 -9.88
CA LEU A 334 -2.03 14.08 -8.49
C LEU A 334 -1.51 12.65 -8.38
N LEU A 335 -0.20 12.49 -8.18
CA LEU A 335 0.46 11.19 -8.08
C LEU A 335 0.45 10.77 -6.61
N ASP A 336 -0.44 9.85 -6.29
CA ASP A 336 -0.68 9.28 -4.96
C ASP A 336 -0.61 10.30 -3.81
N GLY A 337 -1.38 11.38 -3.95
CA GLY A 337 -1.42 12.49 -3.01
C GLY A 337 -2.61 13.42 -3.26
N SER A 338 -2.87 14.32 -2.31
CA SER A 338 -3.92 15.34 -2.39
C SER A 338 -3.63 16.48 -1.39
N HIS A 339 -4.49 17.51 -1.39
CA HIS A 339 -4.42 18.61 -0.41
C HIS A 339 -4.44 18.13 1.06
N SER A 340 -5.14 17.03 1.36
CA SER A 340 -5.31 16.50 2.72
C SER A 340 -4.34 15.35 3.04
N TYR A 341 -3.53 14.93 2.08
CA TYR A 341 -2.74 13.71 2.19
C TYR A 341 -1.72 13.77 3.33
N VAL A 342 -0.92 14.84 3.36
CA VAL A 342 0.09 15.04 4.40
C VAL A 342 -0.56 15.36 5.74
N ALA A 343 -1.66 16.12 5.75
CA ALA A 343 -2.41 16.40 6.97
C ALA A 343 -2.96 15.11 7.62
N ALA A 344 -3.44 14.15 6.83
CA ALA A 344 -3.87 12.85 7.37
C ALA A 344 -2.71 12.03 7.94
N TYR A 345 -1.53 12.10 7.30
CA TYR A 345 -0.31 11.51 7.84
C TYR A 345 0.06 12.14 9.18
N THR A 346 0.16 13.47 9.26
CA THR A 346 0.57 14.21 10.47
C THR A 346 -0.45 14.14 11.60
N GLN A 347 -1.75 14.07 11.30
CA GLN A 347 -2.83 13.99 12.29
C GLN A 347 -2.71 12.75 13.19
N SER A 348 -2.24 11.62 12.65
CA SER A 348 -1.99 10.39 13.41
C SER A 348 -0.88 10.52 14.47
N TYR A 349 0.11 11.39 14.22
CA TYR A 349 1.19 11.71 15.14
C TYR A 349 0.75 12.78 16.14
N ARG A 350 0.06 13.81 15.66
CA ARG A 350 -0.41 14.94 16.47
C ARG A 350 -1.36 14.54 17.59
N ALA A 351 -2.20 13.53 17.36
CA ALA A 351 -3.09 12.97 18.39
C ALA A 351 -2.34 12.42 19.61
N LYS A 352 -1.03 12.18 19.49
CA LYS A 352 -0.15 11.64 20.56
C LYS A 352 0.75 12.71 21.19
N LEU A 353 0.81 13.92 20.63
CA LEU A 353 1.69 15.00 21.09
C LEU A 353 0.96 15.93 22.06
N THR A 354 1.72 16.57 22.95
CA THR A 354 1.17 17.58 23.87
C THR A 354 0.76 18.81 23.06
N PRO A 355 -0.50 19.28 23.15
CA PRO A 355 -0.93 20.48 22.44
C PRO A 355 -0.05 21.69 22.79
N GLY A 356 0.53 22.34 21.78
CA GLY A 356 1.37 23.55 21.94
C GLY A 356 2.87 23.30 22.16
N SER A 357 3.33 22.05 22.20
CA SER A 357 4.75 21.71 22.34
C SER A 357 5.45 21.69 20.97
N GLU A 358 5.96 22.84 20.52
CA GLU A 358 6.67 22.96 19.23
C GLU A 358 7.97 22.12 19.20
N SER A 359 8.64 22.00 20.35
CA SER A 359 9.83 21.16 20.52
C SER A 359 9.56 19.66 20.32
N GLU A 360 8.40 19.17 20.74
CA GLU A 360 7.98 17.78 20.49
C GLU A 360 7.74 17.56 18.99
N ALA A 361 7.00 18.44 18.33
CA ALA A 361 6.72 18.31 16.89
C ALA A 361 7.99 18.38 16.03
N GLU A 362 8.92 19.28 16.36
CA GLU A 362 10.23 19.35 15.72
C GLU A 362 11.04 18.06 15.91
N THR A 363 11.05 17.54 17.15
CA THR A 363 11.76 16.31 17.49
C THR A 363 11.20 15.11 16.73
N GLU A 364 9.88 14.94 16.69
CA GLU A 364 9.22 13.86 15.96
C GLU A 364 9.57 13.88 14.47
N ALA A 365 9.48 15.07 13.84
CA ALA A 365 9.80 15.23 12.43
C ALA A 365 11.26 14.85 12.14
N LEU A 366 12.20 15.27 13.00
CA LEU A 366 13.62 14.96 12.85
C LEU A 366 13.92 13.49 13.16
N CYS A 367 13.23 12.87 14.11
CA CYS A 367 13.31 11.42 14.34
C CYS A 367 12.91 10.66 13.07
N ALA A 368 11.75 11.00 12.48
CA ALA A 368 11.28 10.38 11.25
C ALA A 368 12.25 10.60 10.08
N PHE A 369 12.90 11.77 10.01
CA PHE A 369 13.93 12.06 9.02
C PHE A 369 15.20 11.21 9.22
N ILE A 370 15.76 11.16 10.44
CA ILE A 370 16.99 10.41 10.76
C ILE A 370 16.83 8.91 10.52
N GLN A 371 15.65 8.36 10.82
CA GLN A 371 15.34 6.94 10.60
C GLN A 371 15.30 6.54 9.11
N GLN A 372 15.25 7.50 8.18
CA GLN A 372 15.41 7.21 6.75
C GLN A 372 16.85 6.86 6.37
N PHE A 373 17.82 7.25 7.20
CA PHE A 373 19.26 7.11 6.92
C PHE A 373 19.98 6.21 7.91
N THR A 374 19.39 5.93 9.08
CA THR A 374 20.04 5.25 10.19
C THR A 374 19.10 4.26 10.89
N ASP A 375 19.66 3.22 11.48
CA ASP A 375 18.93 2.24 12.31
C ASP A 375 18.89 2.65 13.81
N ILE A 376 19.07 3.94 14.12
CA ILE A 376 19.07 4.42 15.51
C ILE A 376 17.66 4.25 16.09
N GLN A 377 17.58 3.64 17.28
CA GLN A 377 16.33 3.44 18.00
C GLN A 377 15.62 4.77 18.27
N TYR A 378 14.32 4.82 17.99
CA TYR A 378 13.49 6.03 18.11
C TYR A 378 13.59 6.69 19.50
N ASN A 379 13.50 5.92 20.59
CA ASN A 379 13.60 6.49 21.95
C ASN A 379 14.93 7.21 22.19
N LYS A 380 16.04 6.69 21.64
CA LYS A 380 17.36 7.34 21.75
C LYS A 380 17.42 8.64 20.96
N LEU A 381 16.74 8.70 19.81
CA LEU A 381 16.61 9.93 19.02
C LEU A 381 15.80 10.97 19.79
N VAL A 382 14.66 10.59 20.35
CA VAL A 382 13.82 11.49 21.16
C VAL A 382 14.60 12.02 22.37
N GLU A 383 15.30 11.17 23.12
CA GLU A 383 16.14 11.60 24.26
C GLU A 383 17.23 12.61 23.84
N SER A 384 17.85 12.36 22.69
CA SER A 384 18.94 13.19 22.17
C SER A 384 18.47 14.53 21.59
N LEU A 385 17.27 14.59 21.03
CA LEU A 385 16.75 15.77 20.32
C LEU A 385 15.82 16.63 21.18
N LEU A 386 14.98 16.01 22.02
CA LEU A 386 13.96 16.73 22.78
C LEU A 386 14.58 17.69 23.81
N SER A 387 15.73 17.32 24.37
CA SER A 387 16.48 18.09 25.36
C SER A 387 17.19 19.34 24.79
N LEU A 388 17.25 19.47 23.46
CA LEU A 388 17.94 20.58 22.80
C LEU A 388 17.08 21.86 22.79
N PRO A 389 17.70 23.05 22.74
CA PRO A 389 16.97 24.31 22.96
C PRO A 389 16.10 24.75 21.77
N ASP A 390 16.53 24.50 20.53
CA ASP A 390 15.90 25.02 19.32
C ASP A 390 16.06 24.07 18.12
N LEU A 391 15.35 24.39 17.03
CA LEU A 391 15.37 23.61 15.78
C LEU A 391 16.77 23.48 15.19
N GLU A 392 17.58 24.54 15.22
CA GLU A 392 18.93 24.53 14.64
C GLU A 392 19.83 23.54 15.40
N ALA A 393 19.80 23.55 16.74
CA ALA A 393 20.53 22.58 17.55
C ALA A 393 20.08 21.13 17.28
N ARG A 394 18.77 20.90 17.08
CA ARG A 394 18.23 19.58 16.73
C ARG A 394 18.66 19.14 15.34
N VAL A 395 18.63 20.03 14.36
CA VAL A 395 19.12 19.77 12.99
C VAL A 395 20.61 19.43 13.02
N ASP A 396 21.42 20.15 13.80
CA ASP A 396 22.86 19.89 13.91
C ASP A 396 23.13 18.50 14.46
N THR A 397 22.38 18.12 15.48
CA THR A 397 22.45 16.79 16.08
C THR A 397 22.00 15.72 15.07
N ALA A 398 20.92 15.96 14.33
CA ALA A 398 20.45 15.06 13.28
C ALA A 398 21.52 14.84 12.19
N VAL A 399 22.15 15.92 11.70
CA VAL A 399 23.23 15.85 10.71
C VAL A 399 24.43 15.07 11.25
N ASN A 400 24.83 15.30 12.50
CA ASN A 400 25.93 14.57 13.14
C ASN A 400 25.64 13.07 13.26
N LEU A 401 24.42 12.70 13.65
CA LEU A 401 24.01 11.28 13.75
C LEU A 401 24.02 10.57 12.39
N ILE A 402 23.54 11.24 11.34
CA ILE A 402 23.49 10.70 9.97
C ILE A 402 24.90 10.58 9.38
N THR A 403 25.71 11.64 9.47
CA THR A 403 27.09 11.65 8.94
C THR A 403 28.02 10.66 9.66
N SER A 404 27.75 10.38 10.95
CA SER A 404 28.46 9.32 11.68
C SER A 404 28.12 7.92 11.19
N SER A 405 26.93 7.73 10.62
CA SER A 405 26.42 6.44 10.14
C SER A 405 26.69 6.20 8.64
N LEU A 406 26.74 7.27 7.84
CA LEU A 406 26.92 7.23 6.39
C LEU A 406 28.14 8.05 5.96
N GLN A 407 29.16 7.36 5.43
CA GLN A 407 30.33 8.01 4.84
C GLN A 407 29.97 8.66 3.49
N ASN A 408 30.60 9.80 3.16
CA ASN A 408 30.47 10.57 1.91
C ASN A 408 29.21 11.44 1.73
N MET A 409 28.56 11.87 2.81
CA MET A 409 27.47 12.87 2.74
C MET A 409 28.00 14.30 2.88
N LYS A 410 27.44 15.23 2.10
CA LYS A 410 27.71 16.67 2.26
C LYS A 410 26.88 17.20 3.45
N PRO A 411 27.50 17.66 4.55
CA PRO A 411 26.76 18.11 5.74
C PRO A 411 25.76 19.22 5.44
N ASP A 412 26.10 20.15 4.54
CA ASP A 412 25.21 21.27 4.17
C ASP A 412 23.92 20.78 3.49
N PHE A 413 24.00 19.73 2.67
CA PHE A 413 22.85 19.16 1.97
C PHE A 413 21.93 18.46 2.98
N LEU A 414 22.51 17.75 3.96
CA LEU A 414 21.76 17.11 5.04
C LEU A 414 21.10 18.13 5.97
N ARG A 415 21.82 19.20 6.34
CA ARG A 415 21.29 20.30 7.16
C ARG A 415 20.08 20.94 6.49
N PHE A 416 20.20 21.24 5.20
CA PHE A 416 19.09 21.77 4.41
C PHE A 416 17.90 20.80 4.35
N ALA A 417 18.16 19.52 4.06
CA ALA A 417 17.11 18.50 3.98
C ALA A 417 16.35 18.33 5.32
N ALA A 418 17.08 18.24 6.44
CA ALA A 418 16.51 18.11 7.78
C ALA A 418 15.66 19.33 8.19
N SER A 419 16.21 20.54 8.03
CA SER A 419 15.48 21.79 8.34
C SER A 419 14.23 21.96 7.47
N SER A 420 14.36 21.64 6.18
CA SER A 420 13.25 21.77 5.22
C SER A 420 12.17 20.72 5.44
N PHE A 421 12.50 19.52 5.89
CA PHE A 421 11.55 18.43 6.13
C PHE A 421 10.49 18.84 7.17
N TYR A 422 10.92 19.37 8.32
CA TYR A 422 10.00 19.88 9.35
C TYR A 422 9.14 21.03 8.84
N LYS A 423 9.76 22.03 8.18
CA LYS A 423 9.03 23.20 7.66
C LYS A 423 7.94 22.79 6.66
N LYS A 424 8.24 21.83 5.77
CA LYS A 424 7.26 21.26 4.83
C LYS A 424 6.11 20.54 5.54
N LEU A 425 6.41 19.69 6.52
CA LEU A 425 5.38 19.02 7.32
C LEU A 425 4.44 20.04 7.98
N LYS A 426 5.01 21.05 8.63
CA LYS A 426 4.26 22.13 9.29
C LYS A 426 3.39 22.91 8.30
N ALA A 427 3.94 23.26 7.14
CA ALA A 427 3.23 24.00 6.11
C ALA A 427 2.04 23.20 5.55
N ALA A 428 2.23 21.91 5.25
CA ALA A 428 1.18 21.06 4.70
C ALA A 428 0.12 20.65 5.74
N ASP A 429 0.51 20.46 7.00
CA ASP A 429 -0.43 20.18 8.09
C ASP A 429 -1.40 21.33 8.35
N ALA A 430 -0.92 22.57 8.21
CA ALA A 430 -1.73 23.78 8.37
C ALA A 430 -2.53 24.17 7.10
N TYR A 431 -2.33 23.48 5.99
CA TYR A 431 -2.89 23.89 4.71
C TYR A 431 -4.37 23.52 4.57
N VAL A 432 -5.16 24.53 4.23
CA VAL A 432 -6.56 24.38 3.82
C VAL A 432 -6.77 25.24 2.57
N PRO A 433 -7.22 24.66 1.45
CA PRO A 433 -7.53 25.44 0.25
C PRO A 433 -8.55 26.55 0.52
N LEU A 434 -8.24 27.77 0.08
CA LEU A 434 -9.13 28.94 0.26
C LEU A 434 -10.31 28.95 -0.71
N SER A 435 -10.15 28.29 -1.86
CA SER A 435 -11.16 28.20 -2.91
C SER A 435 -11.18 26.81 -3.51
N LYS A 436 -12.34 26.42 -4.04
CA LYS A 436 -12.47 25.17 -4.77
C LYS A 436 -11.84 25.26 -6.16
N TYR A 437 -11.16 24.19 -6.54
CA TYR A 437 -10.52 24.05 -7.85
C TYR A 437 -11.54 23.65 -8.92
N ARG A 438 -11.53 24.35 -10.07
CA ARG A 438 -12.53 24.16 -11.14
C ARG A 438 -12.01 23.38 -12.35
N GLY A 439 -10.70 23.32 -12.53
CA GLY A 439 -10.06 22.57 -13.62
C GLY A 439 -10.19 21.04 -13.49
N LYS A 440 -9.74 20.34 -14.54
CA LYS A 440 -9.71 18.87 -14.58
C LYS A 440 -8.59 18.36 -13.67
N ALA A 441 -8.95 17.50 -12.72
CA ALA A 441 -8.00 16.81 -11.84
C ALA A 441 -8.02 15.30 -12.07
N VAL A 442 -6.83 14.71 -12.19
CA VAL A 442 -6.63 13.27 -12.34
C VAL A 442 -5.81 12.76 -11.18
N LEU A 443 -6.43 12.00 -10.28
CA LEU A 443 -5.74 11.31 -9.19
C LEU A 443 -5.25 9.94 -9.69
N LEU A 444 -3.94 9.72 -9.64
CA LEU A 444 -3.32 8.42 -9.86
C LEU A 444 -2.96 7.81 -8.51
N ARG A 445 -3.82 6.93 -8.01
CA ARG A 445 -3.73 6.33 -6.67
C ARG A 445 -2.96 5.01 -6.72
N ALA A 446 -2.05 4.77 -5.77
CA ALA A 446 -1.43 3.46 -5.60
C ALA A 446 -2.46 2.41 -5.14
N ARG A 447 -2.36 1.18 -5.66
CA ARG A 447 -3.27 0.08 -5.29
C ARG A 447 -3.05 -0.33 -3.84
N THR A 448 -1.80 -0.50 -3.45
CA THR A 448 -1.42 -0.82 -2.07
C THR A 448 -1.35 0.48 -1.31
N SER A 449 -2.26 0.66 -0.34
CA SER A 449 -2.33 1.88 0.46
C SER A 449 -2.31 1.60 1.96
N SER A 450 -1.66 2.49 2.70
CA SER A 450 -1.56 2.47 4.15
C SER A 450 -2.91 2.76 4.82
N GLU A 451 -3.01 2.52 6.14
CA GLU A 451 -4.25 2.75 6.88
C GLU A 451 -4.71 4.23 6.84
N TYR A 452 -3.78 5.18 6.90
CA TYR A 452 -4.14 6.61 6.81
C TYR A 452 -4.60 7.01 5.40
N GLU A 453 -4.02 6.42 4.35
CA GLU A 453 -4.47 6.62 2.96
C GLU A 453 -5.87 6.04 2.71
N GLN A 454 -6.25 4.97 3.42
CA GLN A 454 -7.60 4.42 3.35
C GLN A 454 -8.63 5.37 4.01
N ASN A 455 -8.24 6.04 5.10
CA ASN A 455 -9.07 7.02 5.80
C ASN A 455 -9.33 8.32 5.01
N LEU A 456 -8.60 8.54 3.93
CA LEU A 456 -8.83 9.64 2.99
C LEU A 456 -9.94 9.35 1.97
N GLY A 457 -10.48 8.13 1.94
CA GLY A 457 -11.52 7.75 0.99
C GLY A 457 -10.98 7.50 -0.43
N PRO A 458 -11.86 7.17 -1.39
CA PRO A 458 -11.46 6.69 -2.73
C PRO A 458 -10.80 7.75 -3.61
N ASP A 459 -11.12 9.03 -3.42
CA ASP A 459 -10.61 10.17 -4.20
C ASP A 459 -9.64 11.06 -3.40
N TYR A 460 -9.13 10.57 -2.26
CA TYR A 460 -8.30 11.34 -1.34
C TYR A 460 -8.91 12.71 -0.95
N ARG A 461 -10.22 12.74 -0.71
CA ARG A 461 -11.03 13.91 -0.34
C ARG A 461 -11.06 15.02 -1.38
N LEU A 462 -10.65 14.76 -2.62
CA LEU A 462 -10.64 15.78 -3.67
C LEU A 462 -12.05 16.35 -3.95
N SER A 463 -13.10 15.55 -3.80
CA SER A 463 -14.49 16.00 -3.88
C SER A 463 -14.88 17.11 -2.89
N GLU A 464 -14.15 17.26 -1.78
CA GLU A 464 -14.38 18.34 -0.81
C GLU A 464 -13.90 19.69 -1.34
N VAL A 465 -12.86 19.69 -2.18
CA VAL A 465 -12.12 20.89 -2.62
C VAL A 465 -12.12 21.12 -4.14
N CYS A 466 -12.73 20.23 -4.92
CA CYS A 466 -12.90 20.37 -6.37
C CYS A 466 -14.38 20.57 -6.73
N ASP A 467 -14.67 21.58 -7.54
CA ASP A 467 -15.95 21.67 -8.27
C ASP A 467 -15.80 21.18 -9.73
N GLY A 468 -14.56 21.04 -10.21
CA GLY A 468 -14.23 20.51 -11.53
C GLY A 468 -14.30 18.98 -11.63
N PRO A 469 -14.11 18.41 -12.84
CA PRO A 469 -14.12 16.97 -13.03
C PRO A 469 -12.90 16.33 -12.37
N VAL A 470 -13.15 15.41 -11.43
CA VAL A 470 -12.13 14.58 -10.77
C VAL A 470 -12.23 13.14 -11.29
N SER A 471 -11.14 12.60 -11.83
CA SER A 471 -11.05 11.19 -12.21
C SER A 471 -9.99 10.47 -11.38
N VAL A 472 -10.32 9.30 -10.85
CA VAL A 472 -9.39 8.46 -10.08
C VAL A 472 -8.98 7.25 -10.92
N GLN A 473 -7.67 7.02 -11.03
CA GLN A 473 -7.06 5.88 -11.70
C GLN A 473 -6.18 5.14 -10.70
N VAL A 474 -6.42 3.83 -10.53
CA VAL A 474 -5.61 3.01 -9.62
C VAL A 474 -4.47 2.36 -10.38
N VAL A 475 -3.25 2.49 -9.87
CA VAL A 475 -2.00 1.98 -10.45
C VAL A 475 -1.38 0.94 -9.52
N ASP A 476 -0.86 -0.15 -10.08
CA ASP A 476 -0.19 -1.19 -9.30
C ASP A 476 1.10 -0.67 -8.64
N GLY A 477 1.32 -1.05 -7.39
CA GLY A 477 2.42 -0.59 -6.55
C GLY A 477 1.92 -0.04 -5.21
N ASP A 478 2.86 0.29 -4.35
CA ASP A 478 2.67 1.12 -3.17
C ASP A 478 3.07 2.58 -3.47
N HIS A 479 2.96 3.45 -2.46
CA HIS A 479 3.29 4.87 -2.55
C HIS A 479 4.65 5.16 -3.23
N ARG A 480 5.63 4.26 -3.11
CA ARG A 480 6.98 4.42 -3.69
C ARG A 480 7.15 3.62 -4.98
N THR A 481 6.74 2.35 -4.96
CA THR A 481 7.01 1.43 -6.07
C THR A 481 6.16 1.72 -7.30
N PHE A 482 5.03 2.43 -7.18
CA PHE A 482 4.17 2.76 -8.33
C PHE A 482 4.79 3.77 -9.32
N LEU A 483 5.81 4.54 -8.92
CA LEU A 483 6.59 5.40 -9.82
C LEU A 483 7.74 4.67 -10.54
N GLN A 484 7.87 3.37 -10.33
CA GLN A 484 8.93 2.53 -10.90
C GLN A 484 8.35 1.42 -11.78
N GLY A 485 9.21 0.81 -12.59
CA GLY A 485 8.87 -0.37 -13.40
C GLY A 485 7.54 -0.23 -14.16
N GLY A 486 6.68 -1.24 -14.02
CA GLY A 486 5.37 -1.27 -14.68
C GLY A 486 4.38 -0.21 -14.19
N GLY A 487 4.51 0.28 -12.95
CA GLY A 487 3.69 1.39 -12.43
C GLY A 487 3.99 2.70 -13.19
N ALA A 488 5.27 3.01 -13.40
CA ALA A 488 5.69 4.16 -14.19
C ALA A 488 5.19 4.11 -15.64
N ASP A 489 5.17 2.91 -16.25
CA ASP A 489 4.63 2.70 -17.59
C ASP A 489 3.12 2.95 -17.65
N ALA A 490 2.37 2.48 -16.65
CA ALA A 490 0.94 2.73 -16.54
C ALA A 490 0.64 4.23 -16.35
N ILE A 491 1.36 4.91 -15.46
CA ILE A 491 1.22 6.37 -15.23
C ILE A 491 1.52 7.15 -16.51
N SER A 492 2.64 6.85 -17.18
CA SER A 492 2.98 7.50 -18.45
C SER A 492 1.88 7.32 -19.50
N SER A 493 1.34 6.10 -19.63
CA SER A 493 0.24 5.81 -20.54
C SER A 493 -1.03 6.58 -20.22
N ILE A 494 -1.37 6.74 -18.93
CA ILE A 494 -2.53 7.52 -18.48
C ILE A 494 -2.34 9.00 -18.78
N ILE A 495 -1.16 9.57 -18.49
CA ILE A 495 -0.84 10.97 -18.77
C ILE A 495 -0.96 11.22 -20.28
N GLN A 496 -0.30 10.42 -21.11
CA GLN A 496 -0.33 10.59 -22.57
C GLN A 496 -1.76 10.46 -23.14
N ARG A 497 -2.57 9.53 -22.61
CA ARG A 497 -3.98 9.39 -23.00
C ARG A 497 -4.79 10.63 -22.61
N SER A 498 -4.64 11.11 -21.38
CA SER A 498 -5.35 12.31 -20.91
C SER A 498 -5.00 13.56 -21.70
N LEU A 499 -3.78 13.64 -22.24
CA LEU A 499 -3.32 14.76 -23.07
C LEU A 499 -3.69 14.63 -24.56
N SER A 500 -4.08 13.44 -25.03
CA SER A 500 -4.46 13.18 -26.43
C SER A 500 -5.97 13.16 -26.68
N GLU A 501 -6.80 13.20 -25.64
CA GLU A 501 -8.26 13.31 -25.78
C GLU A 501 -8.66 14.58 -26.56
N PRO A 502 -9.41 14.47 -27.66
CA PRO A 502 -9.84 15.64 -28.44
C PRO A 502 -10.78 16.51 -27.61
N LYS A 503 -10.47 17.81 -27.52
CA LYS A 503 -11.32 18.81 -26.88
C LYS A 503 -12.71 18.78 -27.49
N MET A 504 -13.72 18.36 -26.72
CA MET A 504 -15.11 18.71 -27.03
C MET A 504 -15.23 20.23 -26.91
N ASN A 505 -14.95 20.94 -27.99
CA ASN A 505 -15.21 22.36 -28.11
C ASN A 505 -16.71 22.57 -27.88
N GLY A 506 -17.05 23.17 -26.74
CA GLY A 506 -18.34 23.80 -26.50
C GLY A 506 -18.54 25.00 -27.42
N HIS A 507 -18.66 24.76 -28.72
CA HIS A 507 -19.46 25.62 -29.58
C HIS A 507 -20.86 25.03 -29.61
N VAL A 508 -21.70 25.53 -28.70
CA VAL A 508 -23.15 25.52 -28.95
C VAL A 508 -23.35 26.33 -30.23
N ARG A 509 -23.44 25.64 -31.38
CA ARG A 509 -24.11 26.21 -32.55
C ARG A 509 -25.58 26.35 -32.14
N LEU A 510 -25.96 27.56 -31.72
CA LEU A 510 -27.36 27.94 -31.75
C LEU A 510 -27.88 27.69 -33.17
N PRO A 511 -29.03 27.01 -33.34
CA PRO A 511 -29.63 26.88 -34.66
C PRO A 511 -29.93 28.29 -35.20
N PRO A 512 -29.74 28.53 -36.50
CA PRO A 512 -30.05 29.84 -37.07
C PRO A 512 -31.53 30.15 -36.82
N GLY A 513 -31.79 31.30 -36.19
CA GLY A 513 -33.14 31.81 -35.99
C GLY A 513 -33.86 31.99 -37.33
N PRO A 514 -35.19 31.90 -37.36
CA PRO A 514 -35.96 31.97 -38.59
C PRO A 514 -35.79 33.36 -39.25
N VAL A 515 -35.43 33.34 -40.53
CA VAL A 515 -35.41 34.51 -41.41
C VAL A 515 -36.84 35.04 -41.55
N PRO A 516 -37.12 36.32 -41.27
CA PRO A 516 -38.45 36.88 -41.44
C PRO A 516 -38.69 37.20 -42.92
N GLY A 517 -39.65 36.51 -43.52
CA GLY A 517 -40.25 36.91 -44.80
C GLY A 517 -40.28 35.82 -45.86
N GLN A 518 -41.28 34.94 -45.79
CA GLN A 518 -42.09 34.55 -46.95
C GLN A 518 -43.36 33.80 -46.50
N PRO A 519 -44.49 33.95 -47.22
CA PRO A 519 -45.82 33.70 -46.68
C PRO A 519 -46.22 32.23 -46.71
N SER A 520 -47.02 31.84 -45.72
CA SER A 520 -47.65 30.54 -45.55
C SER A 520 -48.59 30.20 -46.71
N ALA A 521 -48.31 29.10 -47.42
CA ALA A 521 -49.29 28.43 -48.26
C ALA A 521 -49.86 27.23 -47.49
N HIS A 522 -51.12 27.38 -47.07
CA HIS A 522 -52.01 26.27 -46.75
C HIS A 522 -52.22 25.41 -48.01
N HIS A 523 -52.08 24.09 -47.90
CA HIS A 523 -53.21 23.14 -47.97
C HIS A 523 -52.76 21.69 -48.19
N LEU A 524 -53.44 20.82 -47.43
CA LEU A 524 -53.70 19.38 -47.58
C LEU A 524 -52.58 18.40 -47.21
#